data_AF-A0A0Q4NLG8-F1
#
_entry.id   AF-A0A0Q4NLG8-F1
#
_cell.length_a   1.000
_cell.length_b   1.000
_cell.length_c   1.000
_cell.angle_alpha   90.00
_cell.angle_beta   90.00
_cell.angle_gamma   90.00
#
_symmetry.space_group_name_H-M   'P 1'
#
loop_
_entity.id
_entity.type
_entity.pdbx_description
1 polymer ?
#
loop_
_entity_poly.entity_id
_entity_poly.type
_entity_poly.pdbx_seq_one_letter_code
_entity_poly.pdbx_strand_id
1 'polypeptide(L)'
;MTDQMKDRLHLDGQTFLLRSEPLNSYIRTHCIKVTRDLNDTVSCCWRGYTADWQIAEGRLWLTGLRAVIKDNDILPRFNFKTGFPVLADWVSDEVVFYQRDELFAISCTVINGTLIKNR
;
A
#
# COMPACT_ATOMS: atom_id res chain seq x y z
N MET A 1 12.14 4.09 -18.80
CA MET A 1 10.81 3.76 -18.24
C MET A 1 10.88 4.07 -16.76
N THR A 2 10.03 4.94 -16.25
CA THR A 2 10.06 5.32 -14.82
C THR A 2 9.25 4.29 -14.04
N ASP A 3 9.85 3.67 -13.02
CA ASP A 3 9.13 2.69 -12.18
C ASP A 3 8.09 3.41 -11.30
N GLN A 4 7.05 2.67 -10.93
CA GLN A 4 6.03 3.13 -10.00
C GLN A 4 6.62 3.28 -8.59
N MET A 5 6.29 4.39 -7.91
CA MET A 5 6.62 4.59 -6.50
C MET A 5 6.02 3.48 -5.65
N LYS A 6 6.88 2.82 -4.87
CA LYS A 6 6.51 1.72 -3.98
C LYS A 6 5.81 2.22 -2.73
N ASP A 7 4.94 1.38 -2.17
CA ASP A 7 4.37 1.61 -0.86
C ASP A 7 5.41 1.30 0.23
N ARG A 8 5.23 1.87 1.43
CA ARG A 8 6.11 1.63 2.59
C ARG A 8 5.46 0.65 3.56
N LEU A 9 6.27 -0.24 4.12
CA LEU A 9 5.87 -1.21 5.13
C LEU A 9 6.74 -1.08 6.38
N HIS A 10 6.11 -0.91 7.53
CA HIS A 10 6.75 -0.86 8.83
C HIS A 10 6.64 -2.23 9.52
N LEU A 11 7.79 -2.83 9.87
CA LEU A 11 7.88 -4.10 10.58
C LEU A 11 9.05 -4.03 11.56
N ASP A 12 8.81 -4.34 12.84
CA ASP A 12 9.82 -4.38 13.91
C ASP A 12 10.72 -3.12 13.97
N GLY A 13 10.12 -1.94 13.80
CA GLY A 13 10.83 -0.65 13.80
C GLY A 13 11.64 -0.36 12.52
N GLN A 14 11.65 -1.29 11.57
CA GLN A 14 12.30 -1.13 10.27
C GLN A 14 11.28 -0.73 9.21
N THR A 15 11.76 -0.04 8.16
CA THR A 15 10.93 0.36 7.01
C THR A 15 11.40 -0.39 5.77
N PHE A 16 10.44 -0.97 5.07
CA PHE A 16 10.59 -1.71 3.82
C PHE A 16 9.75 -1.06 2.72
N LEU A 17 10.06 -1.41 1.48
CA LEU A 17 9.29 -1.11 0.28
C LEU A 17 8.51 -2.34 -0.12
N LEU A 18 7.23 -2.16 -0.43
CA LEU A 18 6.37 -3.22 -0.96
C LEU A 18 6.56 -3.34 -2.47
N ARG A 19 6.77 -4.57 -2.94
CA ARG A 19 6.79 -4.87 -4.38
C ARG A 19 5.39 -4.81 -4.99
N SER A 20 4.38 -5.20 -4.21
CA SER A 20 2.97 -5.22 -4.59
C SER A 20 2.26 -3.90 -4.24
N GLU A 21 1.01 -3.76 -4.71
CA GLU A 21 0.14 -2.61 -4.45
C GLU A 21 -1.16 -3.06 -3.74
N PRO A 22 -1.13 -3.46 -2.45
CA PRO A 22 -2.25 -4.18 -1.82
C PRO A 22 -3.55 -3.37 -1.71
N LEU A 23 -3.48 -2.03 -1.79
CA LEU A 23 -4.66 -1.18 -1.81
C LEU A 23 -5.37 -1.17 -3.18
N ASN A 24 -4.65 -1.49 -4.25
CA ASN A 24 -5.17 -1.42 -5.60
C ASN A 24 -6.30 -2.45 -5.80
N SER A 25 -6.21 -3.64 -5.19
CA SER A 25 -7.28 -4.63 -5.20
C SER A 25 -8.56 -4.08 -4.55
N TYR A 26 -8.46 -3.44 -3.39
CA TYR A 26 -9.60 -2.82 -2.72
C TYR A 26 -10.28 -1.75 -3.57
N ILE A 27 -9.49 -0.86 -4.19
CA ILE A 27 -9.99 0.20 -5.09
C ILE A 27 -10.78 -0.38 -6.25
N ARG A 28 -10.22 -1.41 -6.90
CA ARG A 28 -10.85 -2.05 -8.06
C ARG A 28 -12.16 -2.75 -7.66
N THR A 29 -12.16 -3.48 -6.55
CA THR A 29 -13.34 -4.21 -6.06
C THR A 29 -14.47 -3.28 -5.65
N HIS A 30 -14.15 -2.14 -5.04
CA HIS A 30 -15.15 -1.18 -4.54
C HIS A 30 -15.45 -0.05 -5.54
N CYS A 31 -14.92 -0.12 -6.77
CA CYS A 31 -15.09 0.89 -7.81
C CYS A 31 -14.78 2.32 -7.32
N ILE A 32 -13.76 2.47 -6.47
CA ILE A 32 -13.41 3.77 -5.88
C ILE A 32 -12.81 4.64 -6.98
N LYS A 33 -13.46 5.79 -7.22
CA LYS A 33 -12.94 6.78 -8.17
C LYS A 33 -11.70 7.44 -7.56
N VAL A 34 -10.55 7.09 -8.10
CA VAL A 34 -9.33 7.88 -7.96
C VAL A 34 -9.41 8.99 -9.00
N THR A 35 -9.87 10.18 -8.61
CA THR A 35 -9.79 11.36 -9.48
C THR A 35 -8.33 11.66 -9.75
N ARG A 36 -7.89 11.40 -10.98
CA ARG A 36 -6.62 11.90 -11.50
C ARG A 36 -6.94 13.06 -12.41
N ASP A 37 -6.38 14.21 -12.11
CA ASP A 37 -6.19 15.19 -13.16
C ASP A 37 -5.03 14.68 -14.04
N LEU A 38 -5.33 14.37 -15.31
CA LEU A 38 -4.37 13.72 -16.22
C LEU A 38 -3.16 14.63 -16.51
N ASN A 39 -3.29 15.94 -16.28
CA ASN A 39 -2.25 16.94 -16.49
C ASN A 39 -1.19 16.99 -15.38
N ASP A 40 -1.44 16.37 -14.22
CA ASP A 40 -0.56 16.42 -13.03
C ASP A 40 0.02 15.06 -12.65
N THR A 41 0.21 14.18 -13.65
CA THR A 41 0.76 12.85 -13.41
C THR A 41 2.26 12.95 -13.11
N VAL A 42 2.64 12.67 -11.86
CA VAL A 42 4.05 12.46 -11.52
C VAL A 42 4.52 11.21 -12.26
N SER A 43 5.55 11.35 -13.11
CA SER A 43 5.99 10.26 -14.00
C SER A 43 6.43 8.99 -13.28
N CYS A 44 6.82 9.11 -12.01
CA CYS A 44 7.12 7.97 -11.13
C CYS A 44 5.95 7.52 -10.24
N CYS A 45 4.85 8.27 -10.13
CA CYS A 45 3.70 7.89 -9.31
C CYS A 45 2.38 7.97 -10.08
N TRP A 46 2.18 7.01 -10.95
CA TRP A 46 1.02 6.93 -11.83
C TRP A 46 -0.21 6.48 -11.04
N ARG A 47 -0.03 6.05 -9.78
CA ARG A 47 -1.12 5.86 -8.82
C ARG A 47 -1.66 7.17 -8.24
N GLY A 48 -0.86 8.24 -8.22
CA GLY A 48 -1.19 9.52 -7.56
C GLY A 48 -1.20 9.45 -6.03
N TYR A 49 -0.85 8.30 -5.45
CA TYR A 49 -0.73 8.11 -4.01
C TYR A 49 0.33 7.05 -3.69
N THR A 50 0.84 7.09 -2.46
CA THR A 50 1.58 6.00 -1.81
C THR A 50 0.89 5.61 -0.52
N ALA A 51 0.96 4.33 -0.16
CA ALA A 51 0.41 3.83 1.09
C ALA A 51 1.51 3.52 2.11
N ASP A 52 1.19 3.76 3.38
CA ASP A 52 1.95 3.32 4.53
C ASP A 52 1.23 2.14 5.17
N TRP A 53 1.96 1.05 5.34
CA TRP A 53 1.48 -0.21 5.90
C TRP A 53 2.28 -0.57 7.16
N GLN A 54 1.69 -1.39 8.01
CA GLN A 54 2.37 -1.94 9.17
C GLN A 54 2.01 -3.41 9.36
N ILE A 55 3.01 -4.23 9.66
CA ILE A 55 2.77 -5.57 10.23
C ILE A 55 2.92 -5.45 11.73
N ALA A 56 1.82 -5.72 12.44
CA ALA A 56 1.78 -5.72 13.90
C ALA A 56 0.85 -6.85 14.36
N GLU A 57 1.25 -7.57 15.40
CA GLU A 57 0.46 -8.67 15.99
C GLU A 57 0.04 -9.75 14.98
N GLY A 58 0.92 -10.02 14.01
CA GLY A 58 0.64 -11.00 12.94
C GLY A 58 -0.45 -10.56 11.96
N ARG A 59 -0.75 -9.27 11.87
CA ARG A 59 -1.74 -8.71 10.95
C ARG A 59 -1.16 -7.58 10.11
N LEU A 60 -1.68 -7.43 8.90
CA LEU A 60 -1.37 -6.34 7.98
C LEU A 60 -2.37 -5.21 8.17
N TRP A 61 -1.85 -4.02 8.44
CA TRP A 61 -2.61 -2.80 8.67
C TRP A 61 -2.24 -1.76 7.64
N LEU A 62 -3.23 -1.08 7.07
CA LEU A 62 -3.05 0.16 6.35
C LEU A 62 -3.03 1.30 7.37
N THR A 63 -1.90 1.99 7.49
CA THR A 63 -1.69 3.01 8.54
C THR A 63 -1.72 4.44 8.00
N GLY A 64 -1.64 4.63 6.68
CA GLY A 64 -1.70 5.95 6.09
C GLY A 64 -1.71 5.94 4.57
N LEU A 65 -2.11 7.09 4.01
CA LEU A 65 -2.05 7.37 2.59
C LEU A 65 -1.49 8.76 2.39
N ARG A 66 -0.60 8.90 1.41
CA ARG A 66 -0.03 10.19 1.03
C ARG A 66 -0.30 10.43 -0.44
N ALA A 67 -0.90 11.57 -0.74
CA ALA A 67 -1.08 12.03 -2.10
C ALA A 67 0.29 12.36 -2.68
N VAL A 68 0.51 11.99 -3.94
CA VAL A 68 1.73 12.34 -4.67
C VAL A 68 1.30 13.26 -5.82
N ILE A 69 0.98 14.50 -5.45
CA ILE A 69 0.54 15.58 -6.36
C ILE A 69 1.20 16.89 -5.93
N LYS A 70 1.29 17.84 -6.85
CA LYS A 70 1.93 19.14 -6.63
C LYS A 70 1.02 20.12 -5.87
N ASP A 71 -0.29 19.95 -5.98
CA ASP A 71 -1.30 20.74 -5.27
C ASP A 71 -2.23 19.83 -4.46
N ASN A 72 -2.58 20.32 -3.28
CA ASN A 72 -2.98 19.58 -2.09
C ASN A 72 -4.39 18.95 -2.13
N ASP A 73 -4.93 18.61 -3.29
CA ASP A 73 -6.35 18.26 -3.38
C ASP A 73 -6.63 16.89 -4.00
N ILE A 74 -7.28 16.09 -3.15
CA ILE A 74 -7.96 14.83 -3.42
C ILE A 74 -7.05 13.59 -3.38
N LEU A 75 -6.70 13.17 -2.16
CA LEU A 75 -6.60 11.73 -1.88
C LEU A 75 -7.89 11.06 -2.36
N PRO A 76 -7.85 9.85 -2.94
CA PRO A 76 -9.07 9.09 -3.15
C PRO A 76 -9.80 9.04 -1.80
N ARG A 77 -11.09 9.40 -1.80
CA ARG A 77 -11.89 9.34 -0.57
C ARG A 77 -12.15 7.87 -0.28
N PHE A 78 -11.20 7.23 0.37
CA PHE A 78 -11.41 5.90 0.94
C PHE A 78 -12.38 6.05 2.09
N ASN A 79 -13.55 5.45 1.98
CA ASN A 79 -14.53 5.43 3.06
C ASN A 79 -14.12 4.38 4.11
N PHE A 80 -12.97 4.59 4.74
CA PHE A 80 -12.62 3.87 5.95
C PHE A 80 -13.46 4.47 7.07
N LYS A 81 -14.53 3.78 7.47
CA LYS A 81 -15.51 4.24 8.47
C LYS A 81 -14.87 4.76 9.77
N THR A 82 -13.63 4.37 10.07
CA THR A 82 -12.93 4.58 11.34
C THR A 82 -11.63 5.38 11.23
N GLY A 83 -11.19 5.80 10.04
CA GLY A 83 -9.84 6.36 9.86
C GLY A 83 -8.73 5.29 10.02
N PHE A 84 -7.47 5.73 10.04
CA PHE A 84 -6.31 4.84 10.20
C PHE A 84 -6.00 4.56 11.69
N PRO A 85 -5.45 3.38 12.02
CA PRO A 85 -5.14 2.26 11.13
C PRO A 85 -6.37 1.43 10.74
N VAL A 86 -6.33 0.82 9.56
CA VAL A 86 -7.39 -0.05 9.02
C VAL A 86 -6.83 -1.45 8.81
N LEU A 87 -7.51 -2.47 9.33
CA LEU A 87 -7.15 -3.85 9.06
C LEU A 87 -7.29 -4.15 7.57
N ALA A 88 -6.24 -4.71 6.95
CA ALA A 88 -6.22 -5.05 5.53
C ALA A 88 -6.96 -6.37 5.24
N ASP A 89 -8.20 -6.50 5.72
CA ASP A 89 -9.00 -7.73 5.65
C ASP A 89 -9.35 -8.18 4.21
N TRP A 90 -9.19 -7.29 3.24
CA TRP A 90 -9.34 -7.57 1.81
C TRP A 90 -8.10 -8.22 1.17
N VAL A 91 -6.96 -8.27 1.88
CA VAL A 91 -5.71 -8.83 1.34
C VAL A 91 -5.63 -10.32 1.66
N SER A 92 -5.58 -11.14 0.62
CA SER A 92 -5.47 -12.60 0.70
C SER A 92 -4.46 -13.16 -0.33
N ASP A 93 -3.30 -12.51 -0.42
CA ASP A 93 -2.23 -12.82 -1.38
C ASP A 93 -0.85 -12.84 -0.69
N GLU A 94 0.19 -13.22 -1.44
CA GLU A 94 1.58 -13.08 -1.02
C GLU A 94 2.02 -11.62 -1.01
N VAL A 95 2.56 -11.16 0.11
CA VAL A 95 3.11 -9.82 0.29
C VAL A 95 4.62 -9.90 0.28
N VAL A 96 5.25 -9.26 -0.70
CA VAL A 96 6.70 -9.23 -0.91
C VAL A 96 7.25 -7.82 -0.61
N PHE A 97 8.26 -7.73 0.23
CA PHE A 97 8.86 -6.45 0.65
C PHE A 97 10.38 -6.53 0.85
N TYR A 98 11.07 -5.39 0.72
CA TYR A 98 12.54 -5.29 0.73
C TYR A 98 13.00 -3.91 1.23
N GLN A 99 14.21 -3.81 1.79
CA GLN A 99 14.57 -2.61 2.57
C GLN A 99 15.07 -1.44 1.72
N ARG A 100 15.89 -1.71 0.69
CA ARG A 100 16.48 -0.70 -0.21
C ARG A 100 16.85 -1.24 -1.58
N ASP A 101 17.20 -2.53 -1.67
CA ASP A 101 17.59 -3.21 -2.90
C ASP A 101 16.80 -4.52 -3.03
N GLU A 102 16.35 -4.86 -4.24
CA GLU A 102 15.47 -6.02 -4.48
C GLU A 102 16.18 -7.37 -4.28
N LEU A 103 17.49 -7.34 -4.06
CA LEU A 103 18.37 -8.51 -3.88
C LEU A 103 17.98 -9.40 -2.68
N PHE A 104 17.35 -8.82 -1.65
CA PHE A 104 16.91 -9.55 -0.46
C PHE A 104 15.44 -9.24 -0.18
N ALA A 105 14.56 -9.82 -1.00
CA ALA A 105 13.13 -9.76 -0.79
C ALA A 105 12.69 -10.75 0.28
N ILE A 106 11.85 -10.29 1.20
CA ILE A 106 11.13 -11.10 2.17
C ILE A 106 9.70 -11.24 1.65
N SER A 107 9.15 -12.45 1.72
CA SER A 107 7.73 -12.66 1.44
C SER A 107 6.99 -13.28 2.62
N CYS A 108 5.72 -12.92 2.76
CA CYS A 108 4.82 -13.56 3.70
C CYS A 108 3.45 -13.79 3.04
N THR A 109 2.81 -14.90 3.39
CA THR A 109 1.45 -15.18 2.95
C THR A 109 0.47 -14.46 3.87
N VAL A 110 -0.44 -13.68 3.30
CA VAL A 110 -1.51 -13.01 4.04
C VAL A 110 -2.85 -13.62 3.63
N ILE A 111 -3.72 -13.90 4.59
CA ILE A 111 -5.10 -14.34 4.37
C ILE A 111 -6.03 -13.46 5.21
N ASN A 112 -6.92 -12.73 4.55
CA ASN A 112 -7.83 -11.74 5.13
C ASN A 112 -7.11 -10.81 6.12
N GLY A 113 -5.96 -10.26 5.70
CA GLY A 113 -5.13 -9.37 6.52
C GLY A 113 -4.35 -10.05 7.65
N THR A 114 -4.41 -11.39 7.80
CA THR A 114 -3.65 -12.14 8.80
C THR A 114 -2.43 -12.81 8.18
N LEU A 115 -1.26 -12.63 8.77
CA LEU A 115 -0.03 -13.27 8.32
C LEU A 115 -0.02 -14.74 8.73
N ILE A 116 0.26 -15.60 7.75
CA ILE A 116 0.48 -17.02 7.96
C ILE A 116 1.99 -17.24 8.01
N LYS A 117 2.48 -17.73 9.15
CA LYS A 117 3.88 -18.17 9.25
C LYS A 117 4.04 -19.39 8.36
N ASN A 118 4.81 -19.26 7.28
CA ASN A 118 5.32 -20.42 6.58
C ASN A 118 6.30 -21.12 7.54
N ARG A 119 5.96 -22.35 7.93
CA ARG A 119 6.78 -23.21 8.79
C ARG A 119 8.06 -23.66 8.08
#